data_AF-A0A546XI15-F1
#
_entry.id   AF-A0A546XI15-F1
#
_cell.length_a   1.000
_cell.length_b   1.000
_cell.length_c   1.000
_cell.angle_alpha   90.00
_cell.angle_beta   90.00
_cell.angle_gamma   90.00
#
_symmetry.space_group_name_H-M   'P 1'
#
loop_
_entity.id
_entity.type
_entity.pdbx_description
1 polymer ?
#
loop_
_entity_poly.entity_id
_entity_poly.type
_entity_poly.pdbx_seq_one_letter_code
_entity_poly.pdbx_strand_id
1 'polypeptide(L)'
;MNQSVKRVFEEKPEYLKSDFLDHIRQIGLPTTWRHITNEEPPRDGVDVILQDFVISRDIIASQGYATCPICSPIKPKYVKGHLLYSRESKALYAVGHCCGHGFFGEGSLAKALNKNSDAQRRREAERFIEANWRAPFHFTKYWATLKQSVRDLDAVLKAIRVGLRPSACRDIHRATRDGGYLKIRERIDTALEDGPAGMRSAERLFGERPVQGITILRGGSRGPLSTEAPLSNLAAAFSHISWETENDAILWLCEQVDRDVFLLKDFIEEAFEGVAQALADIDNLLLFLQPENLKLIGDWSLTSQGFRASVSIENEDGRITIFRGGRRHRTFNTPPSLLNAPRSLPPKRLPSQS
;
A
#
# COMPACT_ATOMS: atom_id res chain seq x y z
N MET A 1 -26.41 45.19 -8.81
CA MET A 1 -26.13 45.69 -7.45
C MET A 1 -26.02 44.48 -6.53
N ASN A 2 -24.81 43.97 -6.27
CA ASN A 2 -24.62 42.86 -5.33
C ASN A 2 -24.49 43.45 -3.92
N GLN A 3 -25.49 43.24 -3.08
CA GLN A 3 -25.37 43.49 -1.64
C GLN A 3 -24.32 42.53 -1.09
N SER A 4 -23.15 43.07 -0.74
CA SER A 4 -22.14 42.38 0.07
C SER A 4 -22.72 42.17 1.47
N VAL A 5 -23.41 41.05 1.68
CA VAL A 5 -23.84 40.66 3.03
C VAL A 5 -22.61 40.11 3.74
N LYS A 6 -21.91 40.99 4.46
CA LYS A 6 -20.81 40.61 5.35
C LYS A 6 -21.38 39.80 6.51
N ARG A 7 -21.40 38.48 6.37
CA ARG A 7 -21.71 37.56 7.47
C ARG A 7 -20.47 37.44 8.35
N VAL A 8 -20.64 37.84 9.60
CA VAL A 8 -19.62 37.78 10.66
C VAL A 8 -19.86 36.51 11.45
N PHE A 9 -18.81 35.71 11.65
CA PHE A 9 -18.80 34.49 12.42
C PHE A 9 -17.82 34.66 13.59
N GLU A 10 -18.31 34.55 14.82
CA GLU A 10 -17.46 34.69 16.02
C GLU A 10 -16.44 33.55 16.13
N GLU A 11 -16.84 32.36 15.72
CA GLU A 11 -16.02 31.16 15.70
C GLU A 11 -15.92 30.59 14.30
N LYS A 12 -14.88 29.79 14.05
CA LYS A 12 -14.66 29.11 12.77
C LYS A 12 -15.85 28.21 12.43
N PRO A 13 -16.69 28.53 11.42
CA PRO A 13 -17.95 27.83 11.19
C PRO A 13 -17.77 26.53 10.40
N GLU A 14 -17.14 25.52 11.02
CA GLU A 14 -16.89 24.20 10.40
C GLU A 14 -18.16 23.52 9.88
N TYR A 15 -19.31 23.78 10.52
CA TYR A 15 -20.61 23.23 10.14
C TYR A 15 -21.09 23.67 8.74
N LEU A 16 -20.54 24.76 8.18
CA LEU A 16 -20.87 25.23 6.83
C LEU A 16 -20.12 24.50 5.71
N LYS A 17 -19.18 23.61 6.06
CA LYS A 17 -18.35 22.90 5.08
C LYS A 17 -19.17 22.03 4.12
N SER A 18 -20.16 21.31 4.62
CA SER A 18 -21.05 20.48 3.79
C SER A 18 -21.91 21.33 2.87
N ASP A 19 -22.55 22.37 3.41
CA ASP A 19 -23.36 23.34 2.66
C ASP A 19 -22.56 23.99 1.51
N PHE A 20 -21.31 24.37 1.77
CA PHE A 20 -20.43 24.89 0.73
C PHE A 20 -20.11 23.86 -0.35
N LEU A 21 -19.78 22.62 0.04
CA LEU A 21 -19.50 21.56 -0.93
C LEU A 21 -20.73 21.25 -1.80
N ASP A 22 -21.92 21.24 -1.21
CA ASP A 22 -23.17 21.03 -1.95
C ASP A 22 -23.44 22.19 -2.91
N HIS A 23 -23.21 23.44 -2.49
CA HIS A 23 -23.26 24.60 -3.37
C HIS A 23 -22.28 24.49 -4.55
N ILE A 24 -21.03 24.09 -4.32
CA ILE A 24 -20.03 23.89 -5.38
C ILE A 24 -20.43 22.76 -6.32
N ARG A 25 -21.02 21.67 -5.82
CA ARG A 25 -21.51 20.56 -6.66
C ARG A 25 -22.69 20.94 -7.53
N GLN A 26 -23.59 21.79 -7.04
CA GLN A 26 -24.82 22.16 -7.73
C GLN A 26 -24.62 23.33 -8.70
N ILE A 27 -23.90 24.37 -8.27
CA ILE A 27 -23.80 25.65 -8.97
C ILE A 27 -22.39 25.84 -9.54
N GLY A 28 -21.35 25.36 -8.85
CA GLY A 28 -19.95 25.49 -9.28
C GLY A 28 -19.38 26.92 -9.28
N LEU A 29 -20.14 27.91 -8.81
CA LEU A 29 -19.69 29.30 -8.68
C LEU A 29 -19.50 29.65 -7.19
N PRO A 30 -18.25 29.71 -6.67
CA PRO A 30 -18.01 30.07 -5.28
C PRO A 30 -18.59 31.45 -4.93
N THR A 31 -18.51 32.41 -5.87
CA THR A 31 -18.98 33.81 -5.74
C THR A 31 -20.44 33.97 -5.37
N THR A 32 -21.28 32.97 -5.65
CA THR A 32 -22.72 33.01 -5.38
C THR A 32 -23.09 32.38 -4.05
N TRP A 33 -22.13 31.80 -3.31
CA TRP A 33 -22.42 31.19 -2.02
C TRP A 33 -22.63 32.28 -0.96
N ARG A 34 -23.82 32.29 -0.34
CA ARG A 34 -24.31 33.37 0.53
C ARG A 34 -23.48 33.66 1.80
N HIS A 35 -22.51 32.82 2.12
CA HIS A 35 -21.73 32.89 3.36
C HIS A 35 -20.33 33.46 3.16
N ILE A 36 -19.83 33.60 1.92
CA ILE A 36 -18.51 34.20 1.68
C ILE A 36 -18.58 35.70 1.47
N THR A 37 -17.47 36.37 1.76
CA THR A 37 -17.23 37.76 1.37
C THR A 37 -16.40 37.83 0.08
N ASN A 38 -16.60 38.90 -0.68
CA ASN A 38 -15.80 39.28 -1.84
C ASN A 38 -14.75 40.35 -1.50
N GLU A 39 -14.67 40.76 -0.22
CA GLU A 39 -13.63 41.67 0.26
C GLU A 39 -12.25 41.00 0.19
N GLU A 40 -11.20 41.82 0.13
CA GLU A 40 -9.83 41.32 0.27
C GLU A 40 -9.64 40.74 1.67
N PRO A 41 -9.07 39.52 1.81
CA PRO A 41 -8.87 38.93 3.13
C PRO A 41 -7.75 39.68 3.89
N PRO A 42 -7.80 39.70 5.24
CA PRO A 42 -6.68 40.16 6.03
C PRO A 42 -5.42 39.35 5.73
N ARG A 43 -4.25 39.99 5.86
CA ARG A 43 -2.97 39.36 5.57
C ARG A 43 -2.68 38.20 6.52
N ASP A 44 -3.14 38.28 7.77
CA ASP A 44 -2.87 37.31 8.83
C ASP A 44 -4.16 36.75 9.46
N GLY A 45 -3.99 35.84 10.43
CA GLY A 45 -5.11 35.30 11.22
C GLY A 45 -6.03 34.35 10.46
N VAL A 46 -5.54 33.63 9.46
CA VAL A 46 -6.36 32.79 8.57
C VAL A 46 -6.26 31.31 8.95
N ASP A 47 -7.41 30.67 9.06
CA ASP A 47 -7.56 29.23 9.20
C ASP A 47 -8.21 28.64 7.94
N VAL A 48 -7.84 27.41 7.61
CA VAL A 48 -8.46 26.64 6.52
C VAL A 48 -9.64 25.85 7.08
N ILE A 49 -10.82 25.97 6.46
CA ILE A 49 -12.00 25.12 6.74
C ILE A 49 -12.06 23.97 5.76
N LEU A 50 -11.85 24.29 4.48
CA LEU A 50 -11.84 23.31 3.40
C LEU A 50 -10.64 23.56 2.50
N GLN A 51 -9.81 22.54 2.37
CA GLN A 51 -8.68 22.55 1.47
C GLN A 51 -9.04 21.87 0.14
N ASP A 52 -8.61 22.46 -0.98
CA ASP A 52 -8.68 21.87 -2.32
C ASP A 52 -10.08 21.40 -2.74
N PHE A 53 -11.10 22.23 -2.54
CA PHE A 53 -12.39 21.98 -3.19
C PHE A 53 -12.25 22.08 -4.71
N VAL A 54 -12.99 21.26 -5.46
CA VAL A 54 -12.88 21.13 -6.91
C VAL A 54 -14.26 21.36 -7.54
N ILE A 55 -14.30 22.17 -8.60
CA ILE A 55 -15.49 22.35 -9.42
C ILE A 55 -15.57 21.17 -10.40
N SER A 56 -16.75 20.56 -10.53
CA SER A 56 -16.92 19.37 -11.38
C SER A 56 -16.60 19.68 -12.85
N ARG A 57 -16.08 18.67 -13.56
CA ARG A 57 -15.76 18.81 -14.99
C ARG A 57 -17.00 19.14 -15.82
N ASP A 58 -18.16 18.64 -15.45
CA ASP A 58 -19.42 18.87 -16.17
C ASP A 58 -19.88 20.32 -16.06
N ILE A 59 -19.71 20.94 -14.88
CA ILE A 59 -19.99 22.37 -14.70
C ILE A 59 -18.97 23.20 -15.49
N ILE A 60 -17.69 22.84 -15.45
CA ILE A 60 -16.66 23.55 -16.23
C ILE A 60 -16.93 23.44 -17.74
N ALA A 61 -17.37 22.28 -18.22
CA ALA A 61 -17.69 22.06 -19.63
C ALA A 61 -18.90 22.88 -20.09
N SER A 62 -19.89 23.08 -19.20
CA SER A 62 -21.12 23.81 -19.51
C SER A 62 -21.02 25.33 -19.29
N GLN A 63 -20.31 25.78 -18.25
CA GLN A 63 -20.29 27.17 -17.79
C GLN A 63 -18.89 27.83 -17.86
N GLY A 64 -17.85 27.08 -18.20
CA GLY A 64 -16.46 27.54 -18.14
C GLY A 64 -15.89 27.52 -16.73
N TYR A 65 -14.70 28.08 -16.54
CA TYR A 65 -14.10 28.18 -15.20
C TYR A 65 -14.88 29.17 -14.33
N ALA A 66 -14.95 28.94 -13.02
CA ALA A 66 -15.62 29.92 -12.17
C ALA A 66 -14.77 31.19 -11.99
N THR A 67 -15.42 32.30 -11.65
CA THR A 67 -14.77 33.57 -11.34
C THR A 67 -14.20 33.55 -9.93
N CYS A 68 -13.09 34.27 -9.69
CA CYS A 68 -12.57 34.43 -8.34
C CYS A 68 -13.30 35.58 -7.63
N PRO A 69 -13.87 35.38 -6.43
CA PRO A 69 -14.57 36.44 -5.69
C PRO A 69 -13.71 37.65 -5.36
N ILE A 70 -12.38 37.47 -5.29
CA ILE A 70 -11.45 38.48 -4.78
C ILE A 70 -10.65 39.11 -5.93
N CYS A 71 -9.83 38.33 -6.65
CA CYS A 71 -8.87 38.88 -7.62
C CYS A 71 -9.44 39.11 -9.02
N SER A 72 -10.53 38.41 -9.37
CA SER A 72 -11.09 38.47 -10.71
C SER A 72 -12.57 38.10 -10.71
N PRO A 73 -13.44 39.03 -10.24
CA PRO A 73 -14.88 38.80 -10.17
C PRO A 73 -15.52 38.57 -11.54
N ILE A 74 -14.81 38.94 -12.60
CA ILE A 74 -15.30 38.91 -13.99
C ILE A 74 -14.59 37.83 -14.82
N LYS A 75 -13.28 37.57 -14.58
CA LYS A 75 -12.53 36.63 -15.42
C LYS A 75 -12.51 35.22 -14.81
N PRO A 76 -12.88 34.20 -15.60
CA PRO A 76 -12.94 32.81 -15.15
C PRO A 76 -11.51 32.28 -14.90
N LYS A 77 -11.22 31.85 -13.67
CA LYS A 77 -9.88 31.37 -13.23
C LYS A 77 -9.93 30.17 -12.28
N TYR A 78 -11.11 29.79 -11.82
CA TYR A 78 -11.28 28.85 -10.72
C TYR A 78 -11.58 27.44 -11.24
N VAL A 79 -10.72 26.50 -10.87
CA VAL A 79 -10.97 25.05 -11.00
C VAL A 79 -10.97 24.41 -9.62
N LYS A 80 -10.00 24.82 -8.80
CA LYS A 80 -9.83 24.37 -7.42
C LYS A 80 -9.44 25.54 -6.49
N GLY A 81 -9.78 25.41 -5.22
CA GLY A 81 -9.44 26.43 -4.22
C GLY A 81 -9.64 25.98 -2.79
N HIS A 82 -9.63 26.95 -1.88
CA HIS A 82 -9.72 26.75 -0.44
C HIS A 82 -10.85 27.61 0.13
N LEU A 83 -11.60 27.05 1.08
CA LEU A 83 -12.48 27.84 1.94
C LEU A 83 -11.72 28.19 3.22
N LEU A 84 -11.58 29.47 3.45
CA LEU A 84 -10.79 30.03 4.53
C LEU A 84 -11.68 30.82 5.48
N TYR A 85 -11.31 30.85 6.74
CA TYR A 85 -11.90 31.71 7.78
C TYR A 85 -10.83 32.63 8.32
N SER A 86 -11.09 33.93 8.35
CA SER A 86 -10.21 34.88 9.02
C SER A 86 -10.75 35.18 10.41
N ARG A 87 -9.88 35.04 11.42
CA ARG A 87 -10.16 35.42 12.81
C ARG A 87 -10.27 36.94 12.99
N GLU A 88 -9.60 37.70 12.12
CA GLU A 88 -9.58 39.16 12.18
C GLU A 88 -10.86 39.76 11.61
N SER A 89 -11.23 39.37 10.39
CA SER A 89 -12.44 39.88 9.75
C SER A 89 -13.69 39.08 10.11
N LYS A 90 -13.52 37.94 10.80
CA LYS A 90 -14.60 37.02 11.18
C LYS A 90 -15.43 36.58 9.98
N ALA A 91 -14.82 36.46 8.80
CA ALA A 91 -15.51 36.20 7.54
C ALA A 91 -14.94 34.98 6.81
N LEU A 92 -15.74 34.44 5.88
CA LEU A 92 -15.35 33.33 5.02
C LEU A 92 -14.90 33.80 3.64
N TYR A 93 -13.84 33.18 3.14
CA TYR A 93 -13.25 33.50 1.84
C TYR A 93 -13.09 32.23 1.00
N ALA A 94 -13.57 32.27 -0.24
CA ALA A 94 -13.26 31.24 -1.22
C ALA A 94 -12.09 31.68 -2.10
N VAL A 95 -10.89 31.16 -1.84
CA VAL A 95 -9.65 31.60 -2.50
C VAL A 95 -9.12 30.54 -3.46
N GLY A 96 -8.88 30.92 -4.71
CA GLY A 96 -8.39 30.00 -5.72
C GLY A 96 -6.98 29.51 -5.39
N HIS A 97 -6.67 28.28 -5.75
CA HIS A 97 -5.39 27.62 -5.39
C HIS A 97 -4.15 28.45 -5.76
N CYS A 98 -4.14 29.09 -6.93
CA CYS A 98 -3.02 29.94 -7.37
C CYS A 98 -3.04 31.36 -6.77
N CYS A 99 -4.23 31.85 -6.37
CA CYS A 99 -4.40 33.24 -5.95
C CYS A 99 -4.09 33.46 -4.47
N GLY A 100 -4.17 32.41 -3.64
CA GLY A 100 -4.00 32.53 -2.20
C GLY A 100 -2.63 33.08 -1.78
N HIS A 101 -1.56 32.76 -2.50
CA HIS A 101 -0.21 33.20 -2.15
C HIS A 101 -0.03 34.73 -2.17
N GLY A 102 -0.83 35.46 -2.94
CA GLY A 102 -0.70 36.92 -3.07
C GLY A 102 -1.46 37.71 -2.00
N PHE A 103 -2.38 37.08 -1.27
CA PHE A 103 -3.28 37.77 -0.34
C PHE A 103 -2.86 37.67 1.13
N PHE A 104 -2.09 36.64 1.47
CA PHE A 104 -1.70 36.37 2.85
C PHE A 104 -0.23 36.76 3.09
N GLY A 105 0.10 37.08 4.34
CA GLY A 105 1.48 37.29 4.77
C GLY A 105 2.38 36.10 4.39
N GLU A 106 3.68 36.36 4.25
CA GLU A 106 4.64 35.38 3.73
C GLU A 106 4.54 34.05 4.48
N GLY A 107 4.10 33.01 3.77
CA GLY A 107 3.93 31.66 4.32
C GLY A 107 2.73 31.45 5.25
N SER A 108 1.89 32.45 5.53
CA SER A 108 0.72 32.33 6.42
C SER A 108 -0.30 31.31 5.89
N LEU A 109 -0.65 31.39 4.61
CA LEU A 109 -1.51 30.39 3.96
C LEU A 109 -0.86 29.00 3.93
N ALA A 110 0.43 28.91 3.63
CA ALA A 110 1.15 27.63 3.59
C ALA A 110 1.16 26.96 4.98
N LYS A 111 1.39 27.74 6.05
CA LYS A 111 1.29 27.27 7.44
C LYS A 111 -0.11 26.80 7.78
N ALA A 112 -1.14 27.56 7.39
CA ALA A 112 -2.54 27.19 7.64
C ALA A 112 -2.96 25.92 6.87
N LEU A 113 -2.52 25.77 5.61
CA LEU A 113 -2.73 24.56 4.81
C LEU A 113 -2.02 23.35 5.41
N ASN A 114 -0.75 23.48 5.80
CA ASN A 114 -0.01 22.40 6.45
C ASN A 114 -0.69 21.99 7.77
N LYS A 115 -1.04 22.95 8.61
CA LYS A 115 -1.76 22.70 9.88
C LYS A 115 -3.09 21.97 9.66
N ASN A 116 -3.86 22.38 8.65
CA ASN A 116 -5.13 21.72 8.34
C ASN A 116 -4.94 20.32 7.74
N SER A 117 -3.95 20.15 6.87
CA SER A 117 -3.56 18.84 6.32
C SER A 117 -3.12 17.88 7.44
N ASP A 118 -2.26 18.33 8.35
CA ASP A 118 -1.79 17.52 9.48
C ASP A 118 -2.95 17.18 10.44
N ALA A 119 -3.81 18.16 10.77
CA ALA A 119 -5.01 17.90 11.57
C ALA A 119 -5.97 16.92 10.88
N GLN A 120 -6.10 16.97 9.55
CA GLN A 120 -6.94 16.02 8.83
C GLN A 120 -6.33 14.62 8.81
N ARG A 121 -5.02 14.49 8.53
CA ARG A 121 -4.29 13.22 8.63
C ARG A 121 -4.41 12.62 10.03
N ARG A 122 -4.29 13.46 11.06
CA ARG A 122 -4.45 13.08 12.46
C ARG A 122 -5.84 12.50 12.74
N ARG A 123 -6.91 13.21 12.34
CA ARG A 123 -8.30 12.72 12.47
C ARG A 123 -8.57 11.43 11.69
N GLU A 124 -7.92 11.23 10.56
CA GLU A 124 -8.03 9.99 9.78
C GLU A 124 -7.32 8.83 10.49
N ALA A 125 -6.16 9.08 11.08
CA ALA A 125 -5.43 8.10 11.88
C ALA A 125 -6.17 7.74 13.18
N GLU A 126 -6.72 8.72 13.90
CA GLU A 126 -7.55 8.50 15.09
C GLU A 126 -8.76 7.63 14.75
N ARG A 127 -9.55 8.01 13.73
CA ARG A 127 -10.70 7.21 13.29
C ARG A 127 -10.32 5.79 12.89
N PHE A 128 -9.17 5.61 12.26
CA PHE A 128 -8.66 4.30 11.90
C PHE A 128 -8.30 3.48 13.15
N ILE A 129 -7.59 4.07 14.12
CA ILE A 129 -7.20 3.39 15.37
C ILE A 129 -8.42 3.08 16.21
N GLU A 130 -9.36 4.02 16.39
CA GLU A 130 -10.64 3.81 17.07
C GLU A 130 -11.40 2.63 16.43
N ALA A 131 -11.49 2.59 15.10
CA ALA A 131 -12.16 1.49 14.41
C ALA A 131 -11.45 0.13 14.57
N ASN A 132 -10.16 0.13 14.92
CA ASN A 132 -9.29 -1.06 15.01
C ASN A 132 -8.59 -1.17 16.37
N TRP A 133 -9.16 -0.65 17.46
CA TRP A 133 -8.45 -0.52 18.74
C TRP A 133 -8.03 -1.87 19.34
N ARG A 134 -8.74 -2.97 19.00
CA ARG A 134 -8.39 -4.34 19.41
C ARG A 134 -7.31 -5.00 18.53
N ALA A 135 -6.87 -4.35 17.45
CA ALA A 135 -5.92 -4.93 16.51
C ALA A 135 -4.60 -5.35 17.18
N PRO A 136 -3.96 -4.57 18.09
CA PRO A 136 -2.74 -4.99 18.78
C PRO A 136 -2.90 -6.30 19.56
N PHE A 137 -3.99 -6.44 20.32
CA PHE A 137 -4.30 -7.65 21.08
C PHE A 137 -4.58 -8.85 20.16
N HIS A 138 -5.43 -8.68 19.15
CA HIS A 138 -5.78 -9.75 18.21
C HIS A 138 -4.57 -10.19 17.39
N PHE A 139 -3.75 -9.24 16.94
CA PHE A 139 -2.51 -9.55 16.23
C PHE A 139 -1.57 -10.37 17.10
N THR A 140 -1.31 -9.96 18.34
CA THR A 140 -0.38 -10.68 19.22
C THR A 140 -0.85 -12.12 19.48
N LYS A 141 -2.15 -12.31 19.71
CA LYS A 141 -2.75 -13.63 19.88
C LYS A 141 -2.69 -14.48 18.60
N TYR A 142 -2.98 -13.87 17.45
CA TYR A 142 -2.93 -14.54 16.15
C TYR A 142 -1.49 -14.88 15.73
N TRP A 143 -0.54 -14.01 16.01
CA TRP A 143 0.87 -14.25 15.76
C TRP A 143 1.38 -15.44 16.56
N ALA A 144 0.94 -15.62 17.82
CA ALA A 144 1.31 -16.78 18.61
C ALA A 144 0.93 -18.12 17.95
N THR A 145 -0.14 -18.17 17.14
CA THR A 145 -0.54 -19.37 16.40
C THR A 145 0.15 -19.49 15.04
N LEU A 146 0.38 -18.37 14.35
CA LEU A 146 0.99 -18.34 13.02
C LEU A 146 2.53 -18.45 13.05
N LYS A 147 3.18 -18.03 14.13
CA LYS A 147 4.64 -17.87 14.25
C LYS A 147 5.41 -19.12 13.84
N GLN A 148 4.97 -20.30 14.28
CA GLN A 148 5.65 -21.54 13.95
C GLN A 148 5.54 -21.86 12.44
N SER A 149 4.38 -21.65 11.82
CA SER A 149 4.20 -21.85 10.37
C SER A 149 5.10 -20.90 9.56
N VAL A 150 5.27 -19.64 9.99
CA VAL A 150 6.15 -18.68 9.30
C VAL A 150 7.64 -19.02 9.48
N ARG A 151 8.04 -19.52 10.65
CA ARG A 151 9.39 -20.07 10.86
C ARG A 151 9.68 -21.24 9.93
N ASP A 152 8.72 -22.14 9.85
CA ASP A 152 8.83 -23.34 9.02
C ASP A 152 8.83 -22.98 7.53
N LEU A 153 8.10 -21.94 7.12
CA LEU A 153 8.15 -21.36 5.78
C LEU A 153 9.57 -20.87 5.46
N ASP A 154 10.15 -20.01 6.32
CA ASP A 154 11.51 -19.49 6.16
C ASP A 154 12.54 -20.65 6.08
N ALA A 155 12.38 -21.68 6.91
CA ALA A 155 13.26 -22.85 6.94
C ALA A 155 13.17 -23.69 5.66
N VAL A 156 11.96 -23.98 5.18
CA VAL A 156 11.74 -24.72 3.92
C VAL A 156 12.28 -23.93 2.73
N LEU A 157 12.01 -22.63 2.64
CA LEU A 157 12.53 -21.79 1.56
C LEU A 157 14.05 -21.72 1.55
N LYS A 158 14.67 -21.62 2.73
CA LYS A 158 16.12 -21.71 2.88
C LYS A 158 16.63 -23.08 2.43
N ALA A 159 15.96 -24.17 2.80
CA ALA A 159 16.35 -25.51 2.40
C ALA A 159 16.28 -25.72 0.88
N ILE A 160 15.20 -25.23 0.23
CA ILE A 160 15.04 -25.25 -1.23
C ILE A 160 16.15 -24.43 -1.89
N ARG A 161 16.37 -23.17 -1.47
CA ARG A 161 17.39 -22.30 -2.08
C ARG A 161 18.80 -22.85 -1.96
N VAL A 162 19.16 -23.42 -0.81
CA VAL A 162 20.47 -24.08 -0.61
C VAL A 162 20.57 -25.36 -1.44
N GLY A 163 19.47 -26.08 -1.59
CA GLY A 163 19.42 -27.32 -2.37
C GLY A 163 19.53 -27.09 -3.88
N LEU A 164 18.93 -26.01 -4.39
CA LEU A 164 19.02 -25.60 -5.78
C LEU A 164 20.41 -25.07 -6.15
N ARG A 165 20.80 -25.20 -7.43
CA ARG A 165 22.04 -24.56 -7.93
C ARG A 165 21.84 -23.06 -8.09
N PRO A 166 22.86 -22.21 -7.89
CA PRO A 166 22.74 -20.76 -8.08
C PRO A 166 22.27 -20.35 -9.49
N SER A 167 22.65 -21.08 -10.53
CA SER A 167 22.16 -20.87 -11.90
C SER A 167 20.65 -21.11 -12.00
N ALA A 168 20.18 -22.28 -11.55
CA ALA A 168 18.77 -22.62 -11.53
C ALA A 168 17.95 -21.61 -10.70
N CYS A 169 18.43 -21.20 -9.53
CA CYS A 169 17.79 -20.16 -8.74
C CYS A 169 17.63 -18.84 -9.51
N ARG A 170 18.66 -18.40 -10.25
CA ARG A 170 18.59 -17.17 -11.04
C ARG A 170 17.59 -17.28 -12.19
N ASP A 171 17.53 -18.41 -12.87
CA ASP A 171 16.63 -18.60 -14.01
C ASP A 171 15.17 -18.73 -13.53
N ILE A 172 14.93 -19.46 -12.44
CA ILE A 172 13.62 -19.53 -11.76
C ILE A 172 13.22 -18.12 -11.27
N HIS A 173 14.16 -17.36 -10.73
CA HIS A 173 13.89 -15.97 -10.33
C HIS A 173 13.51 -15.10 -11.53
N ARG A 174 14.14 -15.26 -12.70
CA ARG A 174 13.75 -14.55 -13.92
C ARG A 174 12.33 -14.91 -14.36
N ALA A 175 11.96 -16.18 -14.27
CA ALA A 175 10.61 -16.63 -14.61
C ALA A 175 9.52 -15.93 -13.80
N THR A 176 9.79 -15.49 -12.56
CA THR A 176 8.82 -14.68 -11.79
C THR A 176 8.43 -13.37 -12.48
N ARG A 177 9.32 -12.76 -13.27
CA ARG A 177 9.03 -11.54 -14.06
C ARG A 177 8.26 -11.87 -15.33
N ASP A 178 8.44 -13.08 -15.85
CA ASP A 178 7.80 -13.58 -17.07
C ASP A 178 6.49 -14.33 -16.77
N GLY A 179 5.76 -13.93 -15.72
CA GLY A 179 4.48 -14.56 -15.35
C GLY A 179 4.58 -16.02 -14.88
N GLY A 180 5.78 -16.47 -14.53
CA GLY A 180 6.07 -17.84 -14.07
C GLY A 180 6.48 -18.82 -15.17
N TYR A 181 6.60 -18.38 -16.42
CA TYR A 181 7.08 -19.25 -17.50
C TYR A 181 8.60 -19.42 -17.46
N LEU A 182 9.04 -20.67 -17.49
CA LEU A 182 10.45 -21.01 -17.63
C LEU A 182 10.88 -20.82 -19.09
N LYS A 183 12.16 -20.50 -19.30
CA LYS A 183 12.74 -20.29 -20.63
C LYS A 183 13.97 -21.16 -20.85
N ILE A 184 14.18 -21.61 -22.08
CA ILE A 184 15.40 -22.29 -22.52
C ILE A 184 16.11 -21.39 -23.52
N ARG A 185 17.44 -21.42 -23.47
CA ARG A 185 18.28 -20.78 -24.49
C ARG A 185 18.62 -21.79 -25.56
N GLU A 186 18.16 -21.52 -26.78
CA GLU A 186 18.50 -22.30 -27.95
C GLU A 186 19.55 -21.53 -28.77
N ARG A 187 20.59 -22.23 -29.22
CA ARG A 187 21.55 -21.68 -30.18
C ARG A 187 20.90 -21.75 -31.56
N ILE A 188 20.75 -20.60 -32.20
CA ILE A 188 20.29 -20.54 -33.58
C ILE A 188 21.54 -20.51 -34.46
N ASP A 189 21.85 -21.64 -35.09
CA ASP A 189 22.82 -21.69 -36.18
C ASP A 189 22.18 -21.07 -37.42
N THR A 190 22.29 -19.74 -37.53
CA THR A 190 21.94 -19.04 -38.76
C THR A 190 23.14 -19.08 -39.68
N ALA A 191 23.20 -20.10 -40.52
CA ALA A 191 24.04 -20.12 -41.72
C ALA A 191 23.42 -19.19 -42.79
N LEU A 192 23.31 -17.89 -42.47
CA LEU A 192 22.87 -16.87 -43.43
C LEU A 192 24.07 -16.03 -43.84
N GLU A 193 24.25 -15.93 -45.15
CA GLU A 193 25.47 -15.55 -45.86
C GLU A 193 25.97 -14.10 -45.66
N ASP A 194 25.26 -13.22 -44.94
CA ASP A 194 25.57 -11.77 -44.94
C ASP A 194 25.54 -11.07 -43.56
N GLY A 195 25.74 -11.80 -42.46
CA GLY A 195 25.83 -11.21 -41.11
C GLY A 195 27.16 -11.48 -40.41
N PRO A 196 27.66 -10.58 -39.53
CA PRO A 196 28.85 -10.87 -38.74
C PRO A 196 28.64 -12.14 -37.92
N ALA A 197 29.52 -13.11 -38.11
CA ALA A 197 29.48 -14.43 -37.49
C ALA A 197 29.53 -14.33 -35.95
N GLY A 198 28.35 -14.28 -35.33
CA GLY A 198 28.19 -14.30 -33.89
C GLY A 198 27.10 -15.30 -33.51
N MET A 199 27.37 -16.15 -32.53
CA MET A 199 26.37 -17.08 -31.98
C MET A 199 25.17 -16.28 -31.46
N ARG A 200 24.02 -16.38 -32.15
CA ARG A 200 22.77 -15.83 -31.68
C ARG A 200 22.08 -16.87 -30.81
N SER A 201 21.83 -16.52 -29.55
CA SER A 201 20.97 -17.31 -28.65
C SER A 201 19.58 -16.68 -28.62
N ALA A 202 18.54 -17.47 -28.86
CA ALA A 202 17.16 -17.06 -28.61
C ALA A 202 16.65 -17.72 -27.33
N GLU A 203 15.79 -17.01 -26.60
CA GLU A 203 15.07 -17.56 -25.46
C GLU A 203 13.68 -18.03 -25.93
N ARG A 204 13.37 -19.32 -25.71
CA ARG A 204 12.07 -19.93 -26.00
C ARG A 204 11.38 -20.31 -24.70
N LEU A 205 10.06 -20.14 -24.62
CA LEU A 205 9.27 -20.60 -23.48
C LEU A 205 9.35 -22.12 -23.36
N PHE A 206 9.42 -22.63 -22.13
CA PHE A 206 9.39 -24.06 -21.82
C PHE A 206 8.08 -24.44 -21.15
N GLY A 207 7.43 -25.47 -21.70
CA GLY A 207 6.13 -25.93 -21.26
C GLY A 207 4.98 -25.02 -21.72
N GLU A 208 3.76 -25.50 -21.52
CA GLU A 208 2.53 -24.79 -21.89
C GLU A 208 1.91 -24.00 -20.73
N ARG A 209 2.43 -24.18 -19.51
CA ARG A 209 1.91 -23.57 -18.29
C ARG A 209 3.03 -22.94 -17.46
N PRO A 210 2.74 -21.89 -16.69
CA PRO A 210 3.70 -21.33 -15.75
C PRO A 210 3.88 -22.24 -14.53
N VAL A 211 5.02 -22.11 -13.87
CA VAL A 211 5.24 -22.70 -12.53
C VAL A 211 4.42 -21.89 -11.52
N GLN A 212 3.41 -22.51 -10.92
CA GLN A 212 2.61 -21.84 -9.90
C GLN A 212 3.39 -21.70 -8.59
N GLY A 213 3.10 -20.65 -7.81
CA GLY A 213 3.79 -20.40 -6.53
C GLY A 213 5.26 -19.97 -6.65
N ILE A 214 5.81 -19.83 -7.86
CA ILE A 214 7.22 -19.50 -8.11
C ILE A 214 7.66 -18.16 -7.49
N THR A 215 6.71 -17.26 -7.22
CA THR A 215 6.94 -15.98 -6.54
C THR A 215 7.55 -16.15 -5.16
N ILE A 216 7.36 -17.30 -4.50
CA ILE A 216 7.95 -17.57 -3.17
C ILE A 216 9.49 -17.67 -3.20
N LEU A 217 10.05 -17.93 -4.37
CA LEU A 217 11.49 -17.95 -4.59
C LEU A 217 12.05 -16.57 -4.94
N ARG A 218 11.20 -15.53 -5.01
CA ARG A 218 11.58 -14.14 -5.30
C ARG A 218 12.22 -13.48 -4.07
N GLY A 219 13.47 -13.85 -3.78
CA GLY A 219 14.34 -13.16 -2.81
C GLY A 219 15.57 -12.56 -3.46
N GLY A 220 15.98 -11.38 -3.02
CA GLY A 220 17.22 -10.75 -3.48
C GLY A 220 18.46 -11.57 -3.10
N SER A 221 19.54 -11.41 -3.87
CA SER A 221 20.83 -12.06 -3.67
C SER A 221 21.56 -11.68 -2.35
N ARG A 222 20.98 -10.81 -1.51
CA ARG A 222 21.63 -10.20 -0.32
C ARG A 222 20.96 -10.46 1.03
N GLY A 223 20.01 -11.39 1.14
CA GLY A 223 19.56 -11.78 2.48
C GLY A 223 18.39 -12.76 2.49
N PRO A 224 18.19 -13.50 3.60
CA PRO A 224 16.99 -14.27 3.79
C PRO A 224 15.80 -13.31 3.82
N LEU A 225 14.82 -13.55 2.94
CA LEU A 225 13.42 -13.17 3.18
C LEU A 225 13.03 -13.86 4.49
N SER A 226 13.26 -13.22 5.63
CA SER A 226 12.67 -13.69 6.86
C SER A 226 11.34 -12.99 6.99
N THR A 227 10.28 -13.73 6.70
CA THR A 227 8.91 -13.25 6.94
C THR A 227 8.64 -13.17 8.45
N GLU A 228 9.37 -13.95 9.26
CA GLU A 228 9.22 -13.96 10.72
C GLU A 228 9.64 -12.65 11.39
N ALA A 229 10.78 -12.07 10.99
CA ALA A 229 11.39 -10.97 11.74
C ALA A 229 10.51 -9.70 11.80
N PRO A 230 9.94 -9.19 10.69
CA PRO A 230 9.05 -8.02 10.72
C PRO A 230 7.82 -8.27 11.61
N LEU A 231 7.16 -9.42 11.46
CA LEU A 231 5.97 -9.77 12.24
C LEU A 231 6.28 -9.95 13.74
N SER A 232 7.45 -10.50 14.07
CA SER A 232 7.90 -10.61 15.46
C SER A 232 8.16 -9.25 16.09
N ASN A 233 8.75 -8.31 15.34
CA ASN A 233 8.98 -6.94 15.82
C ASN A 233 7.65 -6.21 16.06
N LEU A 234 6.67 -6.34 15.15
CA LEU A 234 5.33 -5.78 15.33
C LEU A 234 4.61 -6.41 16.54
N ALA A 235 4.72 -7.73 16.73
CA ALA A 235 4.12 -8.40 17.88
C ALA A 235 4.73 -7.93 19.20
N ALA A 236 6.05 -7.71 19.22
CA ALA A 236 6.73 -7.15 20.37
C ALA A 236 6.26 -5.71 20.65
N ALA A 237 6.17 -4.86 19.62
CA ALA A 237 5.66 -3.49 19.74
C ALA A 237 4.23 -3.46 20.31
N PHE A 238 3.33 -4.32 19.78
CA PHE A 238 1.95 -4.42 20.25
C PHE A 238 1.81 -5.03 21.65
N SER A 239 2.77 -5.85 22.10
CA SER A 239 2.72 -6.40 23.45
C SER A 239 2.84 -5.33 24.56
N HIS A 240 3.31 -4.13 24.22
CA HIS A 240 3.36 -2.98 25.12
C HIS A 240 2.05 -2.17 25.17
N ILE A 241 1.07 -2.49 24.31
CA ILE A 241 -0.23 -1.82 24.28
C ILE A 241 -1.23 -2.64 25.10
N SER A 242 -1.59 -2.14 26.27
CA SER A 242 -2.46 -2.82 27.24
C SER A 242 -3.84 -2.17 27.36
N TRP A 243 -4.51 -1.92 26.23
CA TRP A 243 -5.88 -1.40 26.24
C TRP A 243 -6.87 -2.53 26.54
N GLU A 244 -7.65 -2.38 27.60
CA GLU A 244 -8.71 -3.32 27.97
C GLU A 244 -10.05 -2.92 27.33
N THR A 245 -10.25 -1.61 27.18
CA THR A 245 -11.48 -1.01 26.66
C THR A 245 -11.19 -0.03 25.52
N GLU A 246 -12.24 0.28 24.75
CA GLU A 246 -12.19 1.33 23.72
C GLU A 246 -11.85 2.70 24.33
N ASN A 247 -12.33 2.96 25.55
CA ASN A 247 -12.03 4.20 26.27
C ASN A 247 -10.54 4.34 26.59
N ASP A 248 -9.84 3.24 26.91
CA ASP A 248 -8.38 3.28 27.14
C ASP A 248 -7.63 3.71 25.89
N ALA A 249 -8.07 3.21 24.72
CA ALA A 249 -7.50 3.59 23.43
C ALA A 249 -7.79 5.06 23.11
N ILE A 250 -9.00 5.55 23.36
CA ILE A 250 -9.38 6.95 23.16
C ILE A 250 -8.58 7.87 24.09
N LEU A 251 -8.45 7.53 25.37
CA LEU A 251 -7.64 8.29 26.32
C LEU A 251 -6.17 8.34 25.89
N TRP A 252 -5.61 7.21 25.46
CA TRP A 252 -4.26 7.16 24.93
C TRP A 252 -4.09 8.09 23.72
N LEU A 253 -5.02 8.07 22.76
CA LEU A 253 -5.01 8.94 21.58
C LEU A 253 -5.00 10.42 21.98
N CYS A 254 -5.82 10.83 22.95
CA CYS A 254 -5.88 12.21 23.44
C CYS A 254 -4.55 12.69 24.04
N GLU A 255 -3.75 11.79 24.61
CA GLU A 255 -2.47 12.10 25.26
C GLU A 255 -1.27 12.06 24.29
N GLN A 256 -1.41 11.42 23.12
CA GLN A 256 -0.29 11.20 22.21
C GLN A 256 -0.06 12.35 21.22
N VAL A 257 1.22 12.61 20.96
CA VAL A 257 1.64 13.47 19.85
C VAL A 257 1.36 12.83 18.48
N ASP A 258 1.20 13.65 17.44
CA ASP A 258 0.88 13.21 16.08
C ASP A 258 1.79 12.09 15.56
N ARG A 259 3.09 12.17 15.86
CA ARG A 259 4.07 11.17 15.44
C ARG A 259 3.72 9.77 15.92
N ASP A 260 3.31 9.62 17.18
CA ASP A 260 3.08 8.31 17.78
C ASP A 260 1.76 7.70 17.30
N VAL A 261 0.76 8.54 17.01
CA VAL A 261 -0.50 8.11 16.41
C VAL A 261 -0.33 7.70 14.96
N PHE A 262 0.48 8.41 14.18
CA PHE A 262 0.83 7.97 12.83
C PHE A 262 1.63 6.66 12.87
N LEU A 263 2.60 6.54 13.77
CA LEU A 263 3.38 5.31 13.92
C LEU A 263 2.49 4.11 14.28
N LEU A 264 1.54 4.30 15.19
CA LEU A 264 0.62 3.22 15.56
C LEU A 264 -0.30 2.83 14.39
N LYS A 265 -0.84 3.80 13.65
CA LYS A 265 -1.60 3.54 12.43
C LYS A 265 -0.78 2.68 11.47
N ASP A 266 0.45 3.10 11.19
CA ASP A 266 1.34 2.42 10.25
C ASP A 266 1.66 1.00 10.74
N PHE A 267 1.90 0.79 12.04
CA PHE A 267 2.09 -0.55 12.62
C PHE A 267 0.86 -1.44 12.45
N ILE A 268 -0.36 -0.92 12.64
CA ILE A 268 -1.59 -1.70 12.45
C ILE A 268 -1.78 -2.09 10.99
N GLU A 269 -1.51 -1.18 10.05
CA GLU A 269 -1.55 -1.48 8.61
C GLU A 269 -0.50 -2.53 8.22
N GLU A 270 0.75 -2.33 8.62
CA GLU A 270 1.87 -3.25 8.33
C GLU A 270 1.61 -4.64 8.93
N ALA A 271 0.99 -4.71 10.10
CA ALA A 271 0.60 -5.97 10.73
C ALA A 271 -0.42 -6.76 9.89
N PHE A 272 -1.47 -6.10 9.38
CA PHE A 272 -2.46 -6.76 8.53
C PHE A 272 -1.87 -7.18 7.19
N GLU A 273 -1.09 -6.31 6.55
CA GLU A 273 -0.43 -6.60 5.28
C GLU A 273 0.59 -7.73 5.42
N GLY A 274 1.41 -7.70 6.47
CA GLY A 274 2.42 -8.71 6.73
C GLY A 274 1.81 -10.09 7.00
N VAL A 275 0.69 -10.18 7.75
CA VAL A 275 -0.02 -11.44 7.95
C VAL A 275 -0.63 -11.94 6.64
N ALA A 276 -1.27 -11.06 5.86
CA ALA A 276 -1.83 -11.43 4.57
C ALA A 276 -0.76 -11.98 3.62
N GLN A 277 0.39 -11.32 3.56
CA GLN A 277 1.53 -11.75 2.76
C GLN A 277 2.09 -13.08 3.26
N ALA A 278 2.23 -13.28 4.57
CA ALA A 278 2.72 -14.53 5.14
C ALA A 278 1.81 -15.72 4.81
N LEU A 279 0.48 -15.53 4.85
CA LEU A 279 -0.48 -16.58 4.46
C LEU A 279 -0.40 -16.87 2.96
N ALA A 280 -0.37 -15.82 2.13
CA ALA A 280 -0.21 -15.97 0.68
C ALA A 280 1.12 -16.67 0.33
N ASP A 281 2.18 -16.43 1.09
CA ASP A 281 3.48 -17.06 0.93
C ASP A 281 3.45 -18.55 1.30
N ILE A 282 2.74 -18.92 2.37
CA ILE A 282 2.49 -20.33 2.71
C ILE A 282 1.70 -21.01 1.59
N ASP A 283 0.63 -20.39 1.08
CA ASP A 283 -0.16 -20.94 -0.03
C ASP A 283 0.69 -21.09 -1.31
N ASN A 284 1.50 -20.09 -1.64
CA ASN A 284 2.42 -20.12 -2.77
C ASN A 284 3.46 -21.23 -2.62
N LEU A 285 4.00 -21.46 -1.42
CA LEU A 285 4.91 -22.59 -1.18
C LEU A 285 4.20 -23.93 -1.44
N LEU A 286 2.99 -24.10 -0.92
CA LEU A 286 2.23 -25.35 -1.10
C LEU A 286 1.89 -25.60 -2.58
N LEU A 287 1.51 -24.55 -3.32
CA LEU A 287 1.32 -24.61 -4.77
C LEU A 287 2.62 -24.97 -5.50
N PHE A 288 3.73 -24.32 -5.14
CA PHE A 288 5.05 -24.61 -5.72
C PHE A 288 5.47 -26.07 -5.52
N LEU A 289 5.14 -26.66 -4.37
CA LEU A 289 5.46 -28.05 -4.01
C LEU A 289 4.54 -29.10 -4.64
N GLN A 290 3.57 -28.71 -5.48
CA GLN A 290 2.73 -29.66 -6.20
C GLN A 290 3.55 -30.50 -7.20
N PRO A 291 3.29 -31.81 -7.32
CA PRO A 291 4.05 -32.70 -8.21
C PRO A 291 4.15 -32.19 -9.65
N GLU A 292 3.09 -31.56 -10.13
CA GLU A 292 2.96 -30.91 -11.42
C GLU A 292 4.01 -29.83 -11.68
N ASN A 293 4.24 -28.96 -10.69
CA ASN A 293 5.20 -27.86 -10.76
C ASN A 293 6.62 -28.38 -10.59
N LEU A 294 6.82 -29.34 -9.69
CA LEU A 294 8.12 -29.94 -9.44
C LEU A 294 8.65 -30.71 -10.66
N LYS A 295 7.76 -31.47 -11.33
CA LYS A 295 8.07 -32.14 -12.59
C LYS A 295 8.45 -31.14 -13.68
N LEU A 296 7.67 -30.05 -13.82
CA LEU A 296 7.96 -29.00 -14.80
C LEU A 296 9.34 -28.38 -14.61
N ILE A 297 9.75 -28.12 -13.36
CA ILE A 297 11.09 -27.61 -13.03
C ILE A 297 12.17 -28.64 -13.36
N GLY A 298 11.94 -29.92 -13.02
CA GLY A 298 12.88 -31.00 -13.32
C GLY A 298 13.12 -31.16 -14.83
N ASP A 299 12.03 -31.24 -15.62
CA ASP A 299 12.08 -31.38 -17.08
C ASP A 299 12.74 -30.15 -17.72
N TRP A 300 12.42 -28.96 -17.23
CA TRP A 300 13.06 -27.71 -17.68
C TRP A 300 14.56 -27.72 -17.38
N SER A 301 14.94 -28.10 -16.17
CA SER A 301 16.35 -28.07 -15.74
C SER A 301 17.18 -29.09 -16.51
N LEU A 302 16.61 -30.27 -16.79
CA LEU A 302 17.22 -31.28 -17.64
C LEU A 302 17.43 -30.76 -19.07
N THR A 303 16.42 -30.12 -19.65
CA THR A 303 16.49 -29.61 -21.02
C THR A 303 17.44 -28.40 -21.15
N SER A 304 17.40 -27.48 -20.18
CA SER A 304 18.18 -26.23 -20.24
C SER A 304 19.65 -26.39 -19.83
N GLN A 305 19.95 -27.29 -18.88
CA GLN A 305 21.29 -27.41 -18.28
C GLN A 305 21.95 -28.76 -18.59
N GLY A 306 21.20 -29.74 -19.12
CA GLY A 306 21.68 -31.10 -19.34
C GLY A 306 21.77 -31.91 -18.05
N PHE A 307 21.91 -33.23 -18.18
CA PHE A 307 21.81 -34.18 -17.06
C PHE A 307 22.78 -33.90 -15.89
N ARG A 308 24.03 -33.50 -16.17
CA ARG A 308 25.02 -33.27 -15.10
C ARG A 308 24.77 -31.99 -14.29
N ALA A 309 24.10 -31.01 -14.88
CA ALA A 309 23.84 -29.73 -14.25
C ALA A 309 22.38 -29.55 -13.83
N SER A 310 21.48 -30.46 -14.23
CA SER A 310 20.08 -30.42 -13.88
C SER A 310 19.84 -30.47 -12.37
N VAL A 311 18.68 -29.97 -11.97
CA VAL A 311 18.16 -30.00 -10.61
C VAL A 311 16.72 -30.46 -10.70
N SER A 312 16.35 -31.45 -9.88
CA SER A 312 14.97 -31.84 -9.68
C SER A 312 14.63 -31.76 -8.19
N ILE A 313 13.36 -31.53 -7.92
CA ILE A 313 12.78 -31.58 -6.58
C ILE A 313 11.66 -32.62 -6.66
N GLU A 314 11.60 -33.50 -5.68
CA GLU A 314 10.54 -34.49 -5.53
C GLU A 314 9.89 -34.28 -4.16
N ASN A 315 8.57 -34.48 -4.07
CA ASN A 315 7.81 -34.37 -2.84
C ASN A 315 6.94 -35.62 -2.69
N GLU A 316 7.43 -36.58 -1.91
CA GLU A 316 6.74 -37.84 -1.63
C GLU A 316 6.10 -37.74 -0.24
N ASP A 317 4.78 -37.57 -0.18
CA ASP A 317 4.01 -37.47 1.08
C ASP A 317 4.59 -36.46 2.08
N GLY A 318 5.01 -35.30 1.58
CA GLY A 318 5.62 -34.23 2.37
C GLY A 318 7.13 -34.37 2.58
N ARG A 319 7.74 -35.48 2.16
CA ARG A 319 9.20 -35.65 2.15
C ARG A 319 9.78 -35.04 0.88
N ILE A 320 10.42 -33.89 1.03
CA ILE A 320 11.05 -33.16 -0.07
C ILE A 320 12.48 -33.65 -0.27
N THR A 321 12.80 -34.12 -1.47
CA THR A 321 14.15 -34.51 -1.88
C THR A 321 14.60 -33.69 -3.07
N ILE A 322 15.79 -33.11 -2.98
CA ILE A 322 16.41 -32.30 -4.04
C ILE A 322 17.59 -33.08 -4.61
N PHE A 323 17.58 -33.28 -5.92
CA PHE A 323 18.64 -33.94 -6.67
C PHE A 323 19.43 -32.94 -7.51
N ARG A 324 20.71 -33.20 -7.70
CA ARG A 324 21.58 -32.46 -8.63
C ARG A 324 22.19 -33.46 -9.60
N GLY A 325 21.76 -33.39 -10.86
CA GLY A 325 21.85 -34.52 -11.78
C GLY A 325 21.22 -35.76 -11.15
N GLY A 326 21.90 -36.90 -11.22
CA GLY A 326 21.41 -38.15 -10.61
C GLY A 326 21.71 -38.34 -9.11
N ARG A 327 22.28 -37.34 -8.41
CA ARG A 327 22.68 -37.50 -7.01
C ARG A 327 21.75 -36.76 -6.06
N ARG A 328 21.29 -37.46 -5.02
CA ARG A 328 20.55 -36.86 -3.89
C ARG A 328 21.43 -35.84 -3.18
N HIS A 329 20.99 -34.59 -3.13
CA HIS A 329 21.73 -33.50 -2.51
C HIS A 329 21.19 -33.10 -1.14
N ARG A 330 19.86 -33.02 -1.00
CA ARG A 330 19.21 -32.65 0.27
C ARG A 330 17.87 -33.33 0.42
N THR A 331 17.51 -33.69 1.64
CA THR A 331 16.19 -34.21 1.99
C THR A 331 15.71 -33.56 3.28
N PHE A 332 14.44 -33.21 3.35
CA PHE A 332 13.79 -32.68 4.56
C PHE A 332 12.27 -32.93 4.47
N ASN A 333 11.58 -32.84 5.60
CA ASN A 333 10.12 -32.99 5.63
C ASN A 333 9.45 -31.62 5.62
N THR A 334 8.29 -31.54 4.97
CA THR A 334 7.37 -30.40 5.04
C THR A 334 6.78 -30.36 6.44
N PRO A 335 7.02 -29.29 7.23
CA PRO A 335 6.49 -29.22 8.58
C PRO A 335 4.95 -29.20 8.57
N PRO A 336 4.27 -29.93 9.49
CA PRO A 336 2.81 -29.99 9.53
C PRO A 336 2.17 -28.64 9.87
N SER A 337 2.91 -27.73 10.48
CA SER A 337 2.50 -26.34 10.75
C SER A 337 2.14 -25.56 9.47
N LEU A 338 2.78 -25.86 8.33
CA LEU A 338 2.47 -25.23 7.04
C LEU A 338 1.12 -25.70 6.47
N LEU A 339 0.77 -26.96 6.71
CA LEU A 339 -0.50 -27.53 6.28
C LEU A 339 -1.65 -27.03 7.17
N ASN A 340 -1.37 -26.92 8.47
CA ASN A 340 -2.34 -26.53 9.50
C ASN A 340 -2.36 -25.02 9.78
N ALA A 341 -1.68 -24.20 8.97
CA ALA A 341 -1.66 -22.76 9.17
C ALA A 341 -3.09 -22.18 9.07
N PRO A 342 -3.47 -21.23 9.94
CA PRO A 342 -4.77 -20.57 9.85
C PRO A 342 -4.90 -19.86 8.49
N ARG A 343 -6.02 -20.08 7.78
CA ARG A 343 -6.21 -19.58 6.41
C ARG A 343 -6.96 -18.25 6.32
N SER A 344 -7.44 -17.74 7.46
CA SER A 344 -8.22 -16.49 7.54
C SER A 344 -7.42 -15.40 8.23
N LEU A 345 -7.51 -14.17 7.72
CA LEU A 345 -6.94 -13.00 8.40
C LEU A 345 -7.51 -12.84 9.82
N PRO A 346 -6.73 -12.25 10.75
CA PRO A 346 -7.28 -11.86 12.04
C PRO A 346 -8.48 -10.92 11.83
N PRO A 347 -9.55 -11.05 12.63
CA PRO A 347 -10.73 -10.22 12.47
C PRO A 347 -10.37 -8.74 12.67
N LYS A 348 -10.70 -7.90 11.68
CA LYS A 348 -10.57 -6.42 11.78
C LYS A 348 -11.57 -5.83 12.77
N ARG A 349 -12.72 -6.48 12.93
CA ARG A 349 -13.79 -6.16 13.89
C ARG A 349 -14.41 -7.46 14.37
N LEU A 350 -14.76 -7.54 15.66
CA LEU A 350 -15.85 -8.44 16.04
C LEU A 350 -17.16 -7.83 15.54
N PRO A 351 -18.14 -8.63 15.07
CA PRO A 351 -19.50 -8.14 14.97
C PRO A 351 -19.87 -7.59 16.35
N SER A 352 -20.33 -6.34 16.40
CA SER A 352 -20.94 -5.77 17.60
C SER A 352 -22.00 -6.76 18.05
N GLN A 353 -21.77 -7.46 19.16
CA GLN A 353 -22.83 -8.19 19.83
C GLN A 353 -23.76 -7.10 20.37
N SER A 354 -24.82 -6.85 19.60
CA SER A 354 -25.92 -5.96 19.93
C SER A 354 -26.70 -6.47 21.13
#